data_AF-A0A231NU31-F1
#
_entry.id   AF-A0A231NU31-F1
#
_cell.length_a   1.000
_cell.length_b   1.000
_cell.length_c   1.000
_cell.angle_alpha   90.00
_cell.angle_beta   90.00
_cell.angle_gamma   90.00
#
_symmetry.space_group_name_H-M   'P 1'
#
loop_
_entity.id
_entity.type
_entity.pdbx_description
1 polymer ?
#
loop_
_entity_poly.entity_id
_entity_poly.type
_entity_poly.pdbx_seq_one_letter_code
_entity_poly.pdbx_strand_id
1 'polypeptide(L)'
;MAINPNYNEEHLLTAIAAALDNFYISLVAKIDSLTIKSVMRKKNPYLFRAKDMQSASQIVDAILSAYVSSSEETIFGNLFFEPIATAAVQGQKALAQGIDIMVELDDVIYAIAVKSGPNVFNSSSKKKQEQDFSAAGKLAQQAKKRYVPIIGYSYGKKKSGKTTVPKLYTELAGQDFWEELTGDPEFYLKLIHFIDRLPKTHIDAFSAAYQKAENRLIKEFTHLFCQDDGSIDWDALVRFNSGH
;
A
#
# COMPACT_ATOMS: atom_id res chain seq x y z
N MET A 1 -6.47 -10.44 -25.52
CA MET A 1 -5.27 -10.00 -26.25
C MET A 1 -4.55 -9.09 -25.29
N ALA A 2 -3.29 -9.38 -24.95
CA ALA A 2 -2.58 -8.60 -23.94
C ALA A 2 -2.48 -7.12 -24.34
N ILE A 3 -2.49 -6.24 -23.36
CA ILE A 3 -2.42 -4.79 -23.58
C ILE A 3 -1.03 -4.41 -24.15
N ASN A 4 0.05 -4.99 -23.62
CA ASN A 4 1.40 -4.76 -24.11
C ASN A 4 2.26 -6.05 -24.09
N PRO A 5 2.29 -6.84 -25.18
CA PRO A 5 3.11 -8.05 -25.24
C PRO A 5 4.63 -7.79 -25.32
N ASN A 6 5.05 -6.54 -25.60
CA ASN A 6 6.45 -6.17 -25.82
C ASN A 6 6.92 -5.15 -24.76
N TYR A 7 6.55 -5.36 -23.50
CA TYR A 7 6.97 -4.49 -22.40
C TYR A 7 8.51 -4.43 -22.29
N ASN A 8 9.03 -3.29 -21.84
CA ASN A 8 10.47 -3.08 -21.70
C ASN A 8 10.92 -3.45 -20.27
N GLU A 9 11.74 -4.51 -20.14
CA GLU A 9 12.25 -4.99 -18.84
C GLU A 9 13.14 -3.96 -18.12
N GLU A 10 13.97 -3.20 -18.85
CA GLU A 10 14.83 -2.17 -18.26
C GLU A 10 14.00 -1.02 -17.67
N HIS A 11 12.95 -0.61 -18.38
CA HIS A 11 12.01 0.40 -17.88
C HIS A 11 11.26 -0.10 -16.64
N LEU A 12 10.88 -1.38 -16.60
CA LEU A 12 10.27 -1.98 -15.42
C LEU A 12 11.22 -2.04 -14.23
N LEU A 13 12.46 -2.46 -14.42
CA LEU A 13 13.47 -2.48 -13.36
C LEU A 13 13.67 -1.07 -12.77
N THR A 14 13.69 -0.05 -13.62
CA THR A 14 13.76 1.36 -13.19
C THR A 14 12.53 1.76 -12.38
N ALA A 15 11.33 1.39 -12.83
CA ALA A 15 10.08 1.69 -12.12
C ALA A 15 10.00 0.98 -10.76
N ILE A 16 10.44 -0.28 -10.69
CA ILE A 16 10.50 -1.06 -9.43
C ILE A 16 11.51 -0.44 -8.46
N ALA A 17 12.70 -0.06 -8.95
CA ALA A 17 13.70 0.61 -8.14
C ALA A 17 13.19 1.92 -7.54
N ALA A 18 12.62 2.79 -8.37
CA ALA A 18 12.04 4.05 -7.91
C ALA A 18 10.86 3.85 -6.94
N ALA A 19 10.04 2.81 -7.15
CA ALA A 19 8.96 2.47 -6.23
C ALA A 19 9.48 2.01 -4.86
N LEU A 20 10.56 1.22 -4.81
CA LEU A 20 11.23 0.84 -3.57
C LEU A 20 11.87 2.03 -2.87
N ASP A 21 12.58 2.89 -3.61
CA ASP A 21 13.17 4.13 -3.07
C ASP A 21 12.09 4.96 -2.35
N ASN A 22 10.98 5.22 -3.04
CA ASN A 22 9.88 6.03 -2.51
C ASN A 22 9.20 5.37 -1.30
N PHE A 23 9.08 4.04 -1.30
CA PHE A 23 8.57 3.28 -0.17
C PHE A 23 9.44 3.50 1.08
N TYR A 24 10.76 3.29 0.98
CA TYR A 24 11.67 3.43 2.12
C TYR A 24 11.80 4.88 2.59
N ILE A 25 11.87 5.85 1.68
CA ILE A 25 11.87 7.29 2.02
C ILE A 25 10.62 7.64 2.82
N SER A 26 9.45 7.20 2.37
CA SER A 26 8.17 7.46 3.05
C SER A 26 8.08 6.77 4.40
N LEU A 27 8.60 5.53 4.50
CA LEU A 27 8.60 4.76 5.73
C LEU A 27 9.51 5.38 6.79
N VAL A 28 10.73 5.78 6.42
CA VAL A 28 11.67 6.51 7.30
C VAL A 28 11.03 7.81 7.79
N ALA A 29 10.41 8.60 6.91
CA ALA A 29 9.74 9.84 7.31
C ALA A 29 8.58 9.61 8.30
N LYS A 30 7.83 8.51 8.16
CA LYS A 30 6.77 8.13 9.11
C LYS A 30 7.33 7.76 10.48
N ILE A 31 8.42 7.00 10.52
CA ILE A 31 9.09 6.60 11.76
C ILE A 31 9.72 7.81 12.46
N ASP A 32 10.35 8.71 11.71
CA ASP A 32 10.99 9.91 12.27
C ASP A 32 9.98 10.91 12.86
N SER A 33 8.78 10.99 12.29
CA SER A 33 7.71 11.86 12.80
C SER A 33 6.94 11.26 13.99
N LEU A 34 7.20 10.01 14.37
CA LEU A 34 6.49 9.33 15.44
C LEU A 34 6.89 9.86 16.82
N THR A 35 5.91 10.20 17.65
CA THR A 35 6.11 10.62 19.05
C THR A 35 5.27 9.77 19.98
N ILE A 36 5.72 9.57 21.23
CA ILE A 36 5.01 8.71 22.17
C ILE A 36 3.62 9.26 22.48
N LYS A 37 3.47 10.58 22.56
CA LYS A 37 2.17 11.23 22.80
C LYS A 37 1.18 10.94 21.68
N SER A 38 1.61 11.04 20.41
CA SER A 38 0.75 10.80 19.26
C SER A 38 0.24 9.35 19.21
N VAL A 39 1.07 8.40 19.63
CA VAL A 39 0.74 6.98 19.59
C VAL A 39 -0.10 6.59 20.79
N MET A 40 0.31 6.98 22.00
CA MET A 40 -0.37 6.61 23.23
C MET A 40 -1.82 7.10 23.31
N ARG A 41 -2.18 8.18 22.61
CA ARG A 41 -3.58 8.63 22.46
C ARG A 41 -4.50 7.61 21.77
N LYS A 42 -3.96 6.74 20.92
CA LYS A 42 -4.73 5.78 20.11
C LYS A 42 -4.61 4.34 20.62
N LYS A 43 -3.76 4.09 21.62
CA LYS A 43 -3.52 2.76 22.17
C LYS A 43 -4.38 2.53 23.41
N ASN A 44 -4.49 1.27 23.81
CA ASN A 44 -5.25 0.87 24.98
C ASN A 44 -4.28 0.55 26.14
N PRO A 45 -4.10 1.46 27.13
CA PRO A 45 -3.19 1.21 28.24
C PRO A 45 -3.60 0.01 29.11
N TYR A 46 -4.90 -0.28 29.21
CA TYR A 46 -5.41 -1.45 29.93
C TYR A 46 -4.95 -2.76 29.29
N LEU A 47 -4.82 -2.80 27.95
CA LEU A 47 -4.30 -3.97 27.25
C LEU A 47 -2.83 -4.22 27.56
N PHE A 48 -2.01 -3.17 27.67
CA PHE A 48 -0.61 -3.32 28.06
C PHE A 48 -0.49 -3.89 29.47
N ARG A 49 -1.33 -3.39 30.40
CA ARG A 49 -1.40 -3.92 31.76
C ARG A 49 -1.87 -5.38 31.79
N ALA A 50 -2.91 -5.73 31.01
CA ALA A 50 -3.45 -7.09 30.93
C ALA A 50 -2.47 -8.09 30.28
N LYS A 51 -1.61 -7.62 29.38
CA LYS A 51 -0.52 -8.41 28.78
C LYS A 51 0.71 -8.53 29.68
N ASP A 52 0.63 -8.03 30.92
CA ASP A 52 1.73 -8.04 31.89
C ASP A 52 3.00 -7.37 31.34
N MET A 53 2.84 -6.25 30.63
CA MET A 53 3.99 -5.49 30.14
C MET A 53 4.62 -4.69 31.27
N GLN A 54 5.87 -4.98 31.62
CA GLN A 54 6.52 -4.49 32.84
C GLN A 54 7.55 -3.38 32.60
N SER A 55 7.91 -3.07 31.35
CA SER A 55 8.94 -2.06 31.05
C SER A 55 8.57 -1.12 29.91
N ALA A 56 9.13 0.08 29.96
CA ALA A 56 9.00 1.08 28.89
C ALA A 56 9.48 0.52 27.54
N SER A 57 10.61 -0.19 27.53
CA SER A 57 11.15 -0.82 26.32
C SER A 57 10.19 -1.84 25.72
N GLN A 58 9.59 -2.71 26.54
CA GLN A 58 8.62 -3.71 26.05
C GLN A 58 7.38 -3.07 25.43
N ILE A 59 6.85 -2.01 26.05
CA ILE A 59 5.69 -1.29 25.51
C ILE A 59 6.06 -0.55 24.22
N VAL A 60 7.20 0.14 24.20
CA VAL A 60 7.65 0.92 23.04
C VAL A 60 7.96 0.01 21.85
N ASP A 61 8.66 -1.11 22.04
CA ASP A 61 8.95 -2.08 20.99
C ASP A 61 7.67 -2.64 20.37
N ALA A 62 6.73 -3.11 21.21
CA ALA A 62 5.44 -3.62 20.74
C ALA A 62 4.64 -2.57 19.95
N ILE A 63 4.71 -1.30 20.36
CA ILE A 63 4.07 -0.19 19.67
C ILE A 63 4.75 0.10 18.34
N LEU A 64 6.08 0.24 18.34
CA LEU A 64 6.87 0.63 17.19
C LEU A 64 6.80 -0.45 16.11
N SER A 65 6.98 -1.71 16.48
CA SER A 65 6.84 -2.87 15.59
C SER A 65 5.46 -2.90 14.91
N ALA A 66 4.38 -2.76 15.69
CA ALA A 66 3.02 -2.73 15.14
C ALA A 66 2.76 -1.49 14.24
N TYR A 67 3.34 -0.34 14.59
CA TYR A 67 3.23 0.88 13.79
C TYR A 67 3.94 0.75 12.44
N VAL A 68 5.16 0.20 12.46
CA VAL A 68 5.97 -0.05 11.27
C VAL A 68 5.25 -1.03 10.36
N SER A 69 4.83 -2.19 10.86
CA SER A 69 4.11 -3.20 10.07
C SER A 69 2.86 -2.62 9.37
N SER A 70 2.05 -1.85 10.08
CA SER A 70 0.86 -1.21 9.47
C SER A 70 1.23 -0.11 8.46
N SER A 71 2.31 0.62 8.70
CA SER A 71 2.81 1.65 7.78
C SER A 71 3.39 1.04 6.51
N GLU A 72 4.12 -0.07 6.63
CA GLU A 72 4.67 -0.82 5.50
C GLU A 72 3.54 -1.24 4.55
N GLU A 73 2.52 -1.94 5.05
CA GLU A 73 1.38 -2.37 4.24
C GLU A 73 0.69 -1.19 3.53
N THR A 74 0.46 -0.09 4.28
CA THR A 74 -0.22 1.10 3.74
C THR A 74 0.60 1.80 2.67
N ILE A 75 1.88 2.07 2.93
CA ILE A 75 2.75 2.80 2.00
C ILE A 75 3.03 1.94 0.78
N PHE A 76 3.35 0.66 0.97
CA PHE A 76 3.63 -0.27 -0.12
C PHE A 76 2.42 -0.43 -1.03
N GLY A 77 1.23 -0.63 -0.44
CA GLY A 77 -0.01 -0.74 -1.20
C GLY A 77 -0.35 0.49 -2.04
N ASN A 78 0.05 1.69 -1.60
CA ASN A 78 -0.23 2.95 -2.28
C ASN A 78 0.82 3.35 -3.33
N LEU A 79 2.08 2.98 -3.13
CA LEU A 79 3.19 3.49 -3.95
C LEU A 79 3.78 2.45 -4.90
N PHE A 80 3.64 1.16 -4.60
CA PHE A 80 4.45 0.15 -5.27
C PHE A 80 3.91 -0.27 -6.63
N PHE A 81 2.64 -0.65 -6.70
CA PHE A 81 2.12 -1.38 -7.86
C PHE A 81 1.66 -0.49 -9.02
N GLU A 82 1.13 0.71 -8.77
CA GLU A 82 0.66 1.61 -9.84
C GLU A 82 1.78 1.98 -10.82
N PRO A 83 2.98 2.42 -10.39
CA PRO A 83 4.07 2.75 -11.31
C PRO A 83 4.53 1.54 -12.14
N ILE A 84 4.57 0.35 -11.54
CA ILE A 84 4.97 -0.89 -12.22
C ILE A 84 3.94 -1.27 -13.29
N ALA A 85 2.65 -1.25 -12.95
CA ALA A 85 1.59 -1.52 -13.90
C ALA A 85 1.58 -0.49 -15.05
N THR A 86 1.85 0.78 -14.74
CA THR A 86 1.98 1.86 -15.75
C THR A 86 3.13 1.58 -16.70
N ALA A 87 4.31 1.21 -16.17
CA ALA A 87 5.47 0.87 -16.97
C ALA A 87 5.25 -0.40 -17.81
N ALA A 88 4.56 -1.41 -17.26
CA ALA A 88 4.25 -2.67 -17.94
C ALA A 88 3.43 -2.45 -19.21
N VAL A 89 2.42 -1.59 -19.17
CA VAL A 89 1.58 -1.28 -20.34
C VAL A 89 2.07 -0.09 -21.15
N GLN A 90 3.16 0.56 -20.76
CA GLN A 90 3.65 1.83 -21.33
C GLN A 90 2.53 2.89 -21.42
N GLY A 91 1.65 2.88 -20.41
CA GLY A 91 0.45 3.71 -20.37
C GLY A 91 0.72 5.12 -19.85
N GLN A 92 -0.30 5.96 -19.92
CA GLN A 92 -0.27 7.29 -19.33
C GLN A 92 -1.11 7.32 -18.04
N LYS A 93 -0.66 8.12 -17.07
CA LYS A 93 -1.45 8.39 -15.87
C LYS A 93 -2.77 9.04 -16.28
N ALA A 94 -3.87 8.47 -15.83
CA ALA A 94 -5.18 8.95 -16.24
C ALA A 94 -5.50 10.31 -15.61
N LEU A 95 -6.17 11.18 -16.38
CA LEU A 95 -6.73 12.43 -15.86
C LEU A 95 -8.10 12.20 -15.17
N ALA A 96 -8.73 11.06 -15.45
CA ALA A 96 -10.03 10.72 -14.91
C ALA A 96 -9.92 10.20 -13.47
N GLN A 97 -10.76 10.72 -12.58
CA GLN A 97 -10.83 10.28 -11.19
C GLN A 97 -11.12 8.78 -11.10
N GLY A 98 -10.46 8.09 -10.18
CA GLY A 98 -10.67 6.66 -9.93
C GLY A 98 -10.05 5.73 -10.97
N ILE A 99 -9.37 6.27 -11.99
CA ILE A 99 -8.60 5.50 -12.97
C ILE A 99 -7.14 5.85 -12.74
N ASP A 100 -6.28 4.84 -12.66
CA ASP A 100 -4.86 5.04 -12.42
C ASP A 100 -4.11 5.08 -13.76
N ILE A 101 -4.48 4.22 -14.71
CA ILE A 101 -3.82 4.09 -16.01
C ILE A 101 -4.86 4.12 -17.14
N MET A 102 -4.58 4.89 -18.20
CA MET A 102 -5.28 4.80 -19.47
C MET A 102 -4.32 4.37 -20.58
N VAL A 103 -4.76 3.40 -21.37
CA VAL A 103 -4.04 2.91 -22.55
C VAL A 103 -5.01 2.88 -23.72
N GLU A 104 -4.61 3.47 -24.83
CA GLU A 104 -5.34 3.39 -26.08
C GLU A 104 -4.59 2.45 -27.03
N LEU A 105 -5.27 1.40 -27.49
CA LEU A 105 -4.76 0.44 -28.45
C LEU A 105 -5.83 0.26 -29.53
N ASP A 106 -5.49 0.65 -30.76
CA ASP A 106 -6.39 0.66 -31.91
C ASP A 106 -7.72 1.40 -31.62
N ASP A 107 -8.84 0.68 -31.59
CA ASP A 107 -10.17 1.20 -31.31
C ASP A 107 -10.60 1.00 -29.84
N VAL A 108 -9.69 0.58 -28.96
CA VAL A 108 -9.97 0.24 -27.56
C VAL A 108 -9.24 1.17 -26.59
N ILE A 109 -9.98 1.71 -25.62
CA ILE A 109 -9.46 2.39 -24.43
C ILE A 109 -9.58 1.45 -23.24
N TYR A 110 -8.44 1.04 -22.69
CA TYR A 110 -8.35 0.36 -21.41
C TYR A 110 -8.25 1.40 -20.30
N ALA A 111 -9.14 1.30 -19.31
CA ALA A 111 -9.13 2.15 -18.12
C ALA A 111 -8.92 1.27 -16.89
N ILE A 112 -7.76 1.40 -16.27
CA ILE A 112 -7.30 0.46 -15.25
C ILE A 112 -7.24 1.17 -13.91
N ALA A 113 -7.93 0.63 -12.92
CA ALA A 113 -7.74 0.95 -11.51
C ALA A 113 -6.87 -0.13 -10.87
N VAL A 114 -5.65 0.24 -10.47
CA VAL A 114 -4.69 -0.65 -9.82
C VAL A 114 -4.95 -0.67 -8.32
N LYS A 115 -4.96 -1.86 -7.74
CA LYS A 115 -5.18 -2.10 -6.32
C LYS A 115 -4.20 -3.16 -5.85
N SER A 116 -3.74 -3.05 -4.61
CA SER A 116 -2.75 -3.99 -4.07
C SER A 116 -3.31 -5.42 -4.02
N GLY A 117 -4.45 -5.63 -3.36
CA GLY A 117 -5.07 -6.94 -3.20
C GLY A 117 -6.61 -6.95 -3.31
N PRO A 118 -7.25 -8.14 -3.30
CA PRO A 118 -8.67 -8.30 -3.64
C PRO A 118 -9.66 -7.74 -2.61
N ASN A 119 -9.22 -7.52 -1.36
CA ASN A 119 -10.08 -7.16 -0.22
C ASN A 119 -9.96 -5.66 0.16
N VAL A 120 -9.76 -4.79 -0.81
CA VAL A 120 -9.58 -3.34 -0.59
C VAL A 120 -10.88 -2.54 -0.62
N PHE A 121 -11.95 -3.11 -1.16
CA PHE A 121 -13.22 -2.40 -1.31
C PHE A 121 -14.18 -2.70 -0.16
N ASN A 122 -14.67 -1.63 0.46
CA ASN A 122 -15.97 -1.63 1.13
C ASN A 122 -17.09 -1.27 0.13
N SER A 123 -18.36 -1.36 0.56
CA SER A 123 -19.51 -1.11 -0.31
C SER A 123 -19.53 0.30 -0.92
N SER A 124 -19.12 1.33 -0.17
CA SER A 124 -19.11 2.72 -0.65
C SER A 124 -18.01 2.97 -1.69
N SER A 125 -16.79 2.50 -1.43
CA SER A 125 -15.65 2.64 -2.35
C SER A 125 -15.88 1.90 -3.66
N LYS A 126 -16.52 0.73 -3.62
CA LYS A 126 -16.90 0.00 -4.84
C LYS A 126 -17.91 0.79 -5.70
N LYS A 127 -18.95 1.34 -5.07
CA LYS A 127 -19.94 2.16 -5.77
C LYS A 127 -19.32 3.42 -6.39
N LYS A 128 -18.38 4.06 -5.68
CA LYS A 128 -17.64 5.21 -6.21
C LYS A 128 -16.81 4.81 -7.43
N GLN A 129 -16.06 3.70 -7.36
CA GLN A 129 -15.28 3.18 -8.49
C GLN A 129 -16.16 2.90 -9.73
N GLU A 130 -17.35 2.37 -9.53
CA GLU A 130 -18.33 2.13 -10.61
C GLU A 130 -18.81 3.44 -11.27
N GLN A 131 -19.04 4.48 -10.47
CA GLN A 131 -19.42 5.81 -10.97
C GLN A 131 -18.28 6.45 -11.75
N ASP A 132 -17.06 6.37 -11.22
CA ASP A 132 -15.84 6.88 -11.84
C ASP A 132 -15.60 6.21 -13.22
N PHE A 133 -15.72 4.88 -13.31
CA PHE A 133 -15.65 4.18 -14.60
C PHE A 133 -16.76 4.55 -15.57
N SER A 134 -18.00 4.74 -15.08
CA SER A 134 -19.12 5.13 -15.93
C SER A 134 -18.92 6.52 -16.52
N ALA A 135 -18.39 7.46 -15.73
CA ALA A 135 -18.09 8.82 -16.19
C ALA A 135 -17.02 8.83 -17.29
N ALA A 136 -15.92 8.09 -17.10
CA ALA A 136 -14.87 7.98 -18.10
C ALA A 136 -15.34 7.24 -19.37
N GLY A 137 -16.18 6.22 -19.22
CA GLY A 137 -16.76 5.49 -20.35
C GLY A 137 -17.59 6.37 -21.30
N LYS A 138 -18.25 7.42 -20.79
CA LYS A 138 -18.98 8.39 -21.64
C LYS A 138 -18.05 9.17 -22.56
N LEU A 139 -16.85 9.51 -22.09
CA LEU A 139 -15.83 10.20 -22.90
C LEU A 139 -15.31 9.28 -24.02
N ALA A 140 -15.06 8.01 -23.71
CA ALA A 140 -14.66 7.01 -24.70
C ALA A 140 -15.73 6.80 -25.79
N GLN A 141 -17.02 6.77 -25.40
CA GLN A 141 -18.13 6.68 -26.35
C GLN A 141 -18.20 7.87 -27.31
N GLN A 142 -17.96 9.09 -26.83
CA GLN A 142 -17.88 10.29 -27.69
C GLN A 142 -16.74 10.19 -28.70
N ALA A 143 -15.62 9.58 -28.31
CA ALA A 143 -14.49 9.29 -29.18
C ALA A 143 -14.71 8.07 -30.11
N LYS A 144 -15.90 7.43 -30.08
CA LYS A 144 -16.25 6.22 -30.84
C LYS A 144 -15.30 5.05 -30.62
N LYS A 145 -14.74 4.94 -29.41
CA LYS A 145 -13.83 3.86 -29.02
C LYS A 145 -14.52 2.89 -28.08
N ARG A 146 -14.14 1.61 -28.18
CA ARG A 146 -14.52 0.57 -27.22
C ARG A 146 -13.88 0.89 -25.88
N TYR A 147 -14.65 0.76 -24.80
CA TYR A 147 -14.18 1.07 -23.45
C TYR A 147 -14.10 -0.21 -22.61
N VAL A 148 -12.92 -0.49 -22.04
CA VAL A 148 -12.66 -1.68 -21.22
C VAL A 148 -12.16 -1.25 -19.84
N PRO A 149 -13.06 -1.13 -18.85
CA PRO A 149 -12.67 -0.83 -17.49
C PRO A 149 -12.23 -2.10 -16.74
N ILE A 150 -11.08 -2.01 -16.07
CA ILE A 150 -10.44 -3.12 -15.35
C ILE A 150 -10.11 -2.67 -13.93
N ILE A 151 -10.49 -3.48 -12.95
CA ILE A 151 -9.90 -3.44 -11.62
C ILE A 151 -8.81 -4.53 -11.56
N GLY A 152 -7.57 -4.08 -11.46
CA GLY A 152 -6.40 -4.94 -11.36
C GLY A 152 -5.95 -5.09 -9.92
N TYR A 153 -5.93 -6.32 -9.41
CA TYR A 153 -5.35 -6.65 -8.12
C TYR A 153 -3.94 -7.23 -8.33
N SER A 154 -2.93 -6.55 -7.80
CA SER A 154 -1.53 -6.90 -8.01
C SER A 154 -1.09 -8.21 -7.37
N TYR A 155 -1.76 -8.65 -6.31
CA TYR A 155 -1.58 -9.97 -5.71
C TYR A 155 -2.92 -10.62 -5.32
N GLY A 156 -2.83 -11.87 -4.90
CA GLY A 156 -3.98 -12.66 -4.45
C GLY A 156 -4.63 -13.45 -5.58
N LYS A 157 -5.68 -14.19 -5.23
CA LYS A 157 -6.42 -15.03 -6.18
C LYS A 157 -7.89 -14.64 -6.12
N LYS A 158 -8.50 -14.46 -7.29
CA LYS A 158 -9.93 -14.21 -7.40
C LYS A 158 -10.52 -15.20 -8.39
N LYS A 159 -11.49 -15.99 -7.95
CA LYS A 159 -12.21 -16.88 -8.88
C LYS A 159 -13.10 -16.01 -9.75
N SER A 160 -13.06 -16.25 -11.06
CA SER A 160 -14.03 -15.75 -12.03
C SER A 160 -15.39 -16.38 -11.74
N GLY A 161 -16.08 -15.89 -10.71
CA GLY A 161 -17.42 -16.34 -10.38
C GLY A 161 -18.37 -15.95 -11.51
N LYS A 162 -19.19 -16.90 -11.98
CA LYS A 162 -20.36 -16.61 -12.83
C LYS A 162 -21.32 -15.74 -12.02
N THR A 163 -21.12 -14.43 -12.09
CA THR A 163 -22.03 -13.48 -11.46
C THR A 163 -23.23 -13.36 -12.39
N THR A 164 -24.44 -13.58 -11.88
CA THR A 164 -25.70 -13.55 -12.66
C THR A 164 -26.01 -12.15 -13.20
N VAL A 165 -25.31 -11.13 -12.71
CA VAL A 165 -25.42 -9.73 -13.13
C VAL A 165 -24.18 -9.37 -13.96
N PRO A 166 -24.34 -8.87 -15.20
CA PRO A 166 -23.24 -8.34 -15.99
C PRO A 166 -22.54 -7.22 -15.21
N LYS A 167 -21.25 -7.38 -14.94
CA LYS A 167 -20.45 -6.30 -14.36
C LYS A 167 -20.08 -5.31 -15.46
N LEU A 168 -20.06 -4.02 -15.10
CA LEU A 168 -19.62 -2.95 -15.98
C LEU A 168 -18.10 -2.92 -16.18
N TYR A 169 -17.35 -3.76 -15.44
CA TYR A 169 -15.90 -3.85 -15.45
C TYR A 169 -15.43 -5.29 -15.18
N THR A 170 -14.20 -5.57 -15.59
CA THR A 170 -13.51 -6.83 -15.31
C THR A 170 -12.67 -6.71 -14.06
N GLU A 171 -12.60 -7.78 -13.28
CA GLU A 171 -11.73 -7.87 -12.10
C GLU A 171 -10.70 -8.97 -12.35
N LEU A 172 -9.41 -8.62 -12.31
CA LEU A 172 -8.30 -9.54 -12.53
C LEU A 172 -7.38 -9.53 -11.31
N ALA A 173 -6.84 -10.66 -10.89
CA ALA A 173 -6.02 -10.75 -9.68
C ALA A 173 -4.76 -11.60 -9.88
N GLY A 174 -3.63 -11.11 -9.38
CA GLY A 174 -2.35 -11.81 -9.44
C GLY A 174 -1.96 -12.11 -10.88
N GLN A 175 -1.74 -13.39 -11.18
CA GLN A 175 -1.32 -13.86 -12.50
C GLN A 175 -2.21 -13.30 -13.63
N ASP A 176 -3.54 -13.44 -13.52
CA ASP A 176 -4.46 -13.00 -14.57
C ASP A 176 -4.34 -11.49 -14.87
N PHE A 177 -4.09 -10.68 -13.84
CA PHE A 177 -3.92 -9.24 -14.03
C PHE A 177 -2.62 -8.95 -14.75
N TRP A 178 -1.51 -9.51 -14.28
CA TRP A 178 -0.20 -9.28 -14.86
C TRP A 178 -0.09 -9.83 -16.29
N GLU A 179 -0.69 -10.98 -16.57
CA GLU A 179 -0.78 -11.56 -17.91
C GLU A 179 -1.62 -10.69 -18.85
N GLU A 180 -2.73 -10.11 -18.39
CA GLU A 180 -3.51 -9.19 -19.22
C GLU A 180 -2.70 -7.94 -19.61
N LEU A 181 -1.90 -7.40 -18.69
CA LEU A 181 -1.04 -6.25 -18.98
C LEU A 181 0.07 -6.59 -19.97
N THR A 182 0.72 -7.74 -19.80
CA THR A 182 2.04 -8.03 -20.39
C THR A 182 2.06 -9.13 -21.43
N GLY A 183 1.02 -9.96 -21.49
CA GLY A 183 0.99 -11.19 -22.28
C GLY A 183 1.88 -12.30 -21.75
N ASP A 184 2.54 -12.10 -20.62
CA ASP A 184 3.45 -13.06 -20.02
C ASP A 184 2.80 -13.72 -18.78
N PRO A 185 2.44 -15.01 -18.85
CA PRO A 185 1.82 -15.72 -17.74
C PRO A 185 2.74 -15.87 -16.52
N GLU A 186 4.05 -15.71 -16.68
CA GLU A 186 5.04 -15.80 -15.61
C GLU A 186 5.45 -14.42 -15.06
N PHE A 187 4.87 -13.33 -15.56
CA PHE A 187 5.27 -11.97 -15.15
C PHE A 187 5.17 -11.74 -13.64
N TYR A 188 4.16 -12.31 -12.98
CA TYR A 188 3.99 -12.20 -11.53
C TYR A 188 5.17 -12.83 -10.74
N LEU A 189 5.83 -13.85 -11.30
CA LEU A 189 7.06 -14.43 -10.75
C LEU A 189 8.25 -13.53 -11.07
N LYS A 190 8.32 -12.99 -12.29
CA LYS A 190 9.39 -12.05 -12.66
C LYS A 190 9.43 -10.84 -11.74
N LEU A 191 8.28 -10.32 -11.29
CA LEU A 191 8.23 -9.22 -10.33
C LEU A 191 9.02 -9.50 -9.05
N ILE A 192 8.88 -10.68 -8.44
CA ILE A 192 9.63 -10.98 -7.21
C ILE A 192 11.13 -11.15 -7.50
N HIS A 193 11.50 -11.67 -8.68
CA HIS A 193 12.90 -11.77 -9.11
C HIS A 193 13.53 -10.41 -9.43
N PHE A 194 12.76 -9.49 -10.01
CA PHE A 194 13.22 -8.12 -10.26
C PHE A 194 13.51 -7.38 -8.97
N ILE A 195 12.65 -7.54 -7.95
CA ILE A 195 12.89 -6.97 -6.62
C ILE A 195 14.19 -7.52 -6.01
N ASP A 196 14.43 -8.83 -6.13
CA ASP A 196 15.63 -9.48 -5.56
C ASP A 196 16.95 -9.04 -6.22
N ARG A 197 16.92 -8.64 -7.50
CA ARG A 197 18.08 -8.12 -8.23
C ARG A 197 18.50 -6.72 -7.77
N LEU A 198 17.63 -5.97 -7.10
CA LEU A 198 17.89 -4.58 -6.75
C LEU A 198 18.80 -4.46 -5.51
N PRO A 199 19.68 -3.45 -5.46
CA PRO A 199 20.53 -3.22 -4.30
C PRO A 199 19.71 -3.00 -3.02
N LYS A 200 20.16 -3.59 -1.92
CA LYS A 200 19.51 -3.46 -0.60
C LYS A 200 19.99 -2.22 0.17
N THR A 201 20.15 -1.11 -0.54
CA THR A 201 20.76 0.13 -0.03
C THR A 201 19.93 0.83 1.06
N HIS A 202 18.64 0.57 1.14
CA HIS A 202 17.76 1.20 2.13
C HIS A 202 17.75 0.54 3.50
N ILE A 203 18.26 -0.69 3.61
CA ILE A 203 18.18 -1.47 4.85
C ILE A 203 18.91 -0.75 5.99
N ASP A 204 20.11 -0.23 5.72
CA ASP A 204 20.92 0.46 6.73
C ASP A 204 20.27 1.76 7.20
N ALA A 205 19.75 2.56 6.26
CA ALA A 205 19.05 3.82 6.57
C ALA A 205 17.78 3.57 7.38
N PHE A 206 16.99 2.56 7.01
CA PHE A 206 15.81 2.16 7.76
C PHE A 206 16.16 1.63 9.15
N SER A 207 17.17 0.77 9.27
CA SER A 207 17.62 0.23 10.55
C SER A 207 18.08 1.35 11.50
N ALA A 208 18.87 2.30 11.01
CA ALA A 208 19.30 3.46 11.78
C ALA A 208 18.12 4.33 12.21
N ALA A 209 17.15 4.58 11.32
CA ALA A 209 15.94 5.34 11.65
C ALA A 209 15.08 4.63 12.70
N TYR A 210 14.93 3.30 12.60
CA TYR A 210 14.20 2.48 13.56
C TYR A 210 14.82 2.56 14.95
N GLN A 211 16.13 2.31 15.06
CA GLN A 211 16.85 2.37 16.34
C GLN A 211 16.80 3.77 16.97
N LYS A 212 16.93 4.82 16.15
CA LYS A 212 16.81 6.20 16.61
C LYS A 212 15.41 6.50 17.15
N ALA A 213 14.37 6.01 16.46
CA ALA A 213 12.98 6.18 16.91
C ALA A 213 12.70 5.40 18.19
N GLU A 214 13.16 4.15 18.31
CA GLU A 214 13.02 3.35 19.52
C GLU A 214 13.62 4.08 20.73
N ASN A 215 14.89 4.50 20.65
CA ASN A 215 15.56 5.22 21.72
C ASN A 215 14.86 6.53 22.09
N ARG A 216 14.41 7.29 21.09
CA ARG A 216 13.63 8.53 21.29
C ARG A 216 12.32 8.23 22.03
N LEU A 217 11.57 7.23 21.59
CA LEU A 217 10.27 6.87 22.14
C LEU A 217 10.39 6.30 23.55
N ILE A 218 11.42 5.50 23.84
CA ILE A 218 11.73 5.05 25.21
C ILE A 218 12.00 6.25 26.11
N LYS A 219 12.87 7.17 25.68
CA LYS A 219 13.18 8.38 26.46
C LYS A 219 11.92 9.21 26.73
N GLU A 220 11.10 9.44 25.72
CA GLU A 220 9.84 10.16 25.88
C GLU A 220 8.85 9.42 26.79
N PHE A 221 8.74 8.09 26.67
CA PHE A 221 7.87 7.27 27.51
C PHE A 221 8.31 7.34 28.98
N THR A 222 9.58 7.10 29.26
CA THR A 222 10.12 7.13 30.62
C THR A 222 9.91 8.50 31.27
N HIS A 223 10.11 9.58 30.51
CA HIS A 223 9.89 10.93 31.04
C HIS A 223 8.43 11.24 31.38
N LEU A 224 7.48 10.66 30.65
CA LEU A 224 6.05 10.98 30.81
C LEU A 224 5.28 10.00 31.69
N PHE A 225 5.73 8.74 31.75
CA PHE A 225 4.93 7.61 32.24
C PHE A 225 5.73 6.65 33.12
N CYS A 226 6.94 7.00 33.55
CA CYS A 226 7.66 6.26 34.59
C CYS A 226 7.88 7.14 35.82
N GLN A 227 7.95 6.49 36.98
CA GLN A 227 8.37 7.08 38.24
C GLN A 227 9.91 7.16 38.32
N ASP A 228 10.43 7.87 39.33
CA ASP A 228 11.88 8.00 39.57
C ASP A 228 12.57 6.65 39.85
N ASP A 229 11.83 5.66 40.37
CA ASP A 229 12.34 4.30 40.60
C ASP A 229 12.37 3.43 39.32
N GLY A 230 11.92 3.98 38.18
CA GLY A 230 11.86 3.31 36.89
C GLY A 230 10.59 2.49 36.64
N SER A 231 9.71 2.35 37.63
CA SER A 231 8.42 1.68 37.47
C SER A 231 7.48 2.52 36.59
N ILE A 232 6.56 1.86 35.88
CA ILE A 232 5.57 2.55 35.05
C ILE A 232 4.50 3.19 35.95
N ASP A 233 4.31 4.50 35.81
CA ASP A 233 3.15 5.21 36.36
C ASP A 233 1.93 4.96 35.47
N TRP A 234 1.25 3.86 35.77
CA TRP A 234 0.03 3.45 35.07
C TRP A 234 -1.09 4.47 35.19
N ASP A 235 -1.18 5.16 36.32
CA ASP A 235 -2.20 6.17 36.51
C ASP A 235 -1.95 7.39 35.63
N ALA A 236 -0.69 7.85 35.51
CA ALA A 236 -0.32 8.91 34.57
C ALA A 236 -0.61 8.50 33.11
N LEU A 237 -0.28 7.26 32.73
CA LEU A 237 -0.54 6.73 31.40
C LEU A 237 -2.04 6.69 31.07
N VAL A 238 -2.86 6.19 32.00
CA VAL A 238 -4.31 6.12 31.84
C VAL A 238 -4.94 7.50 31.85
N ARG A 239 -4.52 8.41 32.75
CA ARG A 239 -4.97 9.80 32.77
C ARG A 239 -4.64 10.51 31.45
N PHE A 240 -3.45 10.29 30.89
CA PHE A 240 -3.10 10.86 29.59
C PHE A 240 -3.96 10.34 28.44
N ASN A 241 -4.27 9.03 28.44
CA ASN A 241 -4.99 8.40 27.34
C ASN A 241 -6.52 8.61 27.41
N SER A 242 -7.08 8.53 28.61
CA SER A 242 -8.53 8.41 28.86
C SER A 242 -9.07 9.50 29.80
N GLY A 243 -8.20 10.31 30.40
CA GLY A 243 -8.60 11.42 31.26
C GLY A 243 -9.23 12.58 30.46
N HIS A 244 -10.01 13.39 31.16
CA HIS A 244 -10.62 14.62 30.64
C HIS A 244 -9.63 15.77 30.58
#